data_AF-A0A819C2J6-F1
#
_entry.id   AF-A0A819C2J6-F1
#
_cell.length_a   1.000
_cell.length_b   1.000
_cell.length_c   1.000
_cell.angle_alpha   90.00
_cell.angle_beta   90.00
_cell.angle_gamma   90.00
#
_symmetry.space_group_name_H-M   'P 1'
#
loop_
_entity.id
_entity.type
_entity.pdbx_description
1 polymer ?
#
loop_
_entity_poly.entity_id
_entity_poly.type
_entity_poly.pdbx_seq_one_letter_code
_entity_poly.pdbx_strand_id
1 'polypeptide(L)'
;MDVQVSMPPPPPPPPPPPPFFAETVTSQLTVPPPPPPPPLPQSTITTTTAVAPPTTTTTASVAGPSTQERIWLHPWTAAEMRQNASQWSLAGDAGLLLYLENFSDKLVQRADAIQQHLSQTVNAVKSTHTRVQNCLNEFTSLANTQFIENRVYDEDETANVTPS
;
A
#
# COMPACT_ATOMS: atom_id res chain seq x y z
N MET A 1 12.61 41.71 63.60
CA MET A 1 11.67 41.89 62.48
C MET A 1 12.11 40.91 61.42
N ASP A 2 11.65 39.67 61.54
CA ASP A 2 11.96 38.56 60.65
C ASP A 2 11.33 38.81 59.27
N VAL A 3 12.16 38.94 58.24
CA VAL A 3 11.72 38.91 56.86
C VAL A 3 11.78 37.46 56.41
N GLN A 4 10.63 36.80 56.39
CA GLN A 4 10.45 35.47 55.79
C GLN A 4 10.96 35.49 54.34
N VAL A 5 12.03 34.75 54.06
CA VAL A 5 12.40 34.37 52.70
C VAL A 5 11.46 33.24 52.28
N SER A 6 10.39 33.59 51.55
CA SER A 6 9.47 32.61 50.97
C SER A 6 10.18 31.88 49.83
N MET A 7 10.67 30.66 50.09
CA MET A 7 11.17 29.77 49.03
C MET A 7 10.07 29.56 47.97
N PRO A 8 10.41 29.62 46.66
CA PRO A 8 9.46 29.29 45.61
C PRO A 8 9.04 27.81 45.74
N PRO A 9 7.76 27.48 45.47
CA PRO A 9 7.26 26.12 45.59
C PRO A 9 8.02 25.18 44.62
N PRO A 10 8.25 23.91 45.02
CA PRO A 10 8.94 22.95 44.17
C PRO A 10 8.18 22.75 42.84
N PRO A 11 8.89 22.57 41.72
CA PRO A 11 8.25 22.30 40.44
C PRO A 11 7.40 21.03 40.52
N PRO A 12 6.21 21.00 39.88
CA PRO A 12 5.34 19.83 39.90
C PRO A 12 6.06 18.62 39.29
N PRO A 13 5.77 17.40 39.79
CA PRO A 13 6.35 16.18 39.22
C PRO A 13 5.98 16.06 37.73
N PRO A 14 6.87 15.50 36.89
CA PRO A 14 6.59 15.30 35.48
C PRO A 14 5.34 14.42 35.31
N PRO A 15 4.47 14.73 34.32
CA PRO A 15 3.27 13.94 34.08
C PRO A 15 3.64 12.48 33.74
N PRO A 16 2.81 11.50 34.14
CA PRO A 16 3.05 10.11 33.81
C PRO A 16 3.09 9.92 32.28
N PRO A 17 3.94 9.01 31.77
CA PRO A 17 4.00 8.71 30.35
C PRO A 17 2.62 8.25 29.85
N PRO A 18 2.20 8.68 28.63
CA PRO A 18 0.93 8.27 28.07
C PRO A 18 0.89 6.73 27.93
N PRO A 19 -0.29 6.10 28.14
CA PRO A 19 -0.43 4.67 27.93
C PRO A 19 -0.09 4.31 26.48
N PHE A 20 0.74 3.30 26.30
CA PHE A 20 0.98 2.68 25.01
C PHE A 20 -0.35 2.13 24.47
N PHE A 21 -0.88 2.75 23.43
CA PHE A 21 -1.96 2.15 22.65
C PHE A 21 -1.38 0.92 21.97
N ALA A 22 -1.68 -0.25 22.53
CA ALA A 22 -1.45 -1.52 21.85
C ALA A 22 -2.32 -1.53 20.59
N GLU A 23 -1.70 -1.33 19.42
CA GLU A 23 -2.36 -1.54 18.14
C GLU A 23 -2.78 -3.00 18.06
N THR A 24 -4.08 -3.25 18.25
CA THR A 24 -4.69 -4.51 17.87
C THR A 24 -4.82 -4.49 16.35
N VAL A 25 -3.78 -4.97 15.67
CA VAL A 25 -3.86 -5.36 14.27
C VAL A 25 -4.78 -6.59 14.22
N THR A 26 -6.08 -6.36 14.08
CA THR A 26 -7.04 -7.40 13.75
C THR A 26 -6.65 -7.96 12.39
N SER A 27 -6.25 -9.23 12.45
CA SER A 27 -5.82 -10.04 11.34
C SER A 27 -6.95 -10.32 10.34
N GLN A 28 -6.54 -10.42 9.07
CA GLN A 28 -7.13 -11.24 8.01
C GLN A 28 -8.53 -10.89 7.47
N LEU A 29 -8.56 -10.19 6.34
CA LEU A 29 -9.54 -10.45 5.28
C LEU A 29 -8.96 -11.51 4.33
N THR A 30 -9.18 -12.79 4.63
CA THR A 30 -8.96 -13.85 3.63
C THR A 30 -10.18 -13.84 2.69
N VAL A 31 -10.02 -13.33 1.47
CA VAL A 31 -11.04 -13.46 0.43
C VAL A 31 -11.08 -14.95 0.03
N PRO A 32 -12.21 -15.67 0.16
CA PRO A 32 -12.28 -17.05 -0.31
C PRO A 32 -12.08 -17.10 -1.83
N PRO A 33 -11.40 -18.13 -2.38
CA PRO A 33 -11.27 -18.28 -3.83
C PRO A 33 -12.66 -18.39 -4.47
N PRO A 34 -12.89 -17.81 -5.65
CA PRO A 34 -14.18 -17.90 -6.33
C PRO A 34 -14.53 -19.37 -6.62
N PRO A 35 -15.79 -19.80 -6.44
CA PRO A 35 -16.20 -21.15 -6.77
C PRO A 35 -15.98 -21.44 -8.26
N PRO A 36 -15.62 -22.68 -8.64
CA PRO A 36 -15.49 -23.06 -10.04
C PRO A 36 -16.82 -22.83 -10.78
N PRO A 37 -16.78 -22.35 -12.03
CA PRO A 37 -17.99 -22.10 -12.81
C PRO A 37 -18.77 -23.41 -13.02
N PRO A 38 -20.12 -23.37 -12.96
CA PRO A 38 -20.96 -24.52 -13.28
C PRO A 38 -20.74 -24.98 -14.73
N PRO A 39 -20.82 -26.29 -15.02
CA PRO A 39 -20.67 -26.79 -16.39
C PRO A 39 -21.80 -26.25 -17.28
N LEU A 40 -21.44 -25.68 -18.43
CA LEU A 40 -22.38 -25.23 -19.45
C LEU A 40 -23.23 -26.42 -19.95
N PRO A 41 -24.54 -26.23 -20.21
CA PRO A 41 -25.36 -27.27 -20.84
C PRO A 41 -24.84 -27.55 -22.26
N GLN A 42 -24.49 -28.80 -22.52
CA GLN A 42 -24.15 -29.29 -23.85
C GLN A 42 -25.39 -29.19 -24.75
N SER A 43 -25.38 -28.27 -25.71
CA SER A 43 -26.39 -28.21 -26.77
C SER A 43 -26.33 -29.48 -27.62
N THR A 44 -27.34 -30.32 -27.49
CA THR A 44 -27.61 -31.43 -28.41
C THR A 44 -27.91 -30.89 -29.80
N ILE A 45 -27.01 -31.14 -30.75
CA ILE A 45 -27.23 -30.92 -32.18
C ILE A 45 -28.14 -32.03 -32.71
N THR A 46 -29.39 -31.69 -33.00
CA THR A 46 -30.33 -32.56 -33.71
C THR A 46 -29.83 -32.75 -35.14
N THR A 47 -29.40 -33.98 -35.44
CA THR A 47 -29.02 -34.43 -36.79
C THR A 47 -30.26 -34.49 -37.68
N THR A 48 -30.44 -33.52 -38.57
CA THR A 48 -31.36 -33.62 -39.71
C THR A 48 -30.58 -34.07 -40.92
N THR A 49 -30.91 -35.27 -41.40
CA THR A 49 -30.40 -35.92 -42.61
C THR A 49 -30.81 -35.14 -43.86
N ALA A 50 -29.86 -34.74 -44.71
CA ALA A 50 -30.12 -34.31 -46.08
C ALA A 50 -28.92 -34.61 -47.00
N VAL A 51 -29.02 -35.77 -47.66
CA VAL A 51 -28.55 -36.18 -49.00
C VAL A 51 -27.50 -35.28 -49.71
N ALA A 52 -26.32 -35.86 -49.96
CA ALA A 52 -25.33 -35.43 -50.96
C ALA A 52 -25.78 -35.78 -52.40
N PRO A 53 -25.21 -35.20 -53.49
CA PRO A 53 -23.99 -35.78 -54.11
C PRO A 53 -23.07 -34.69 -54.76
N PRO A 54 -22.05 -34.99 -55.62
CA PRO A 54 -20.65 -34.82 -55.23
C PRO A 54 -19.77 -33.92 -56.15
N THR A 55 -18.54 -33.68 -55.69
CA THR A 55 -17.28 -33.41 -56.44
C THR A 55 -17.13 -32.14 -57.27
N THR A 56 -16.16 -31.28 -56.90
CA THR A 56 -14.98 -30.97 -57.73
C THR A 56 -13.85 -30.33 -56.89
N THR A 57 -12.65 -30.86 -57.10
CA THR A 57 -11.34 -30.34 -56.67
C THR A 57 -11.03 -29.00 -57.33
N THR A 58 -10.62 -27.98 -56.58
CA THR A 58 -9.82 -26.85 -57.10
C THR A 58 -8.75 -26.41 -56.11
N THR A 59 -7.52 -26.55 -56.62
CA THR A 59 -6.20 -26.04 -56.27
C THR A 59 -6.08 -24.68 -55.55
N ALA A 60 -5.15 -24.69 -54.57
CA ALA A 60 -4.11 -23.71 -54.26
C ALA A 60 -4.48 -22.24 -53.96
N SER A 61 -4.20 -21.81 -52.73
CA SER A 61 -3.48 -20.56 -52.50
C SER A 61 -2.84 -20.52 -51.11
N VAL A 62 -1.51 -20.44 -51.08
CA VAL A 62 -0.73 -19.98 -49.94
C VAL A 62 -1.10 -18.52 -49.69
N ALA A 63 -1.82 -18.24 -48.60
CA ALA A 63 -1.94 -16.92 -48.03
C ALA A 63 -1.70 -17.06 -46.53
N GLY A 64 -0.65 -16.40 -46.03
CA GLY A 64 -0.31 -16.38 -44.61
C GLY A 64 -1.47 -15.88 -43.75
N PRO A 65 -1.47 -16.16 -42.43
CA PRO A 65 -2.61 -15.91 -41.57
C PRO A 65 -3.01 -14.44 -41.64
N SER A 66 -4.17 -14.21 -42.24
CA SER A 66 -4.77 -12.89 -42.41
C SER A 66 -4.92 -12.20 -41.07
N THR A 67 -4.51 -10.95 -41.00
CA THR A 67 -4.52 -10.03 -39.85
C THR A 67 -5.83 -10.02 -39.03
N GLN A 68 -6.95 -10.51 -39.58
CA GLN A 68 -8.25 -10.63 -38.90
C GLN A 68 -8.36 -11.76 -37.86
N GLU A 69 -7.45 -12.74 -37.85
CA GLU A 69 -7.60 -13.93 -36.98
C GLU A 69 -7.16 -13.70 -35.51
N ARG A 70 -6.50 -12.57 -35.20
CA ARG A 70 -5.96 -12.28 -33.85
C ARG A 70 -6.64 -11.12 -33.10
N ILE A 71 -7.77 -10.62 -33.58
CA ILE A 71 -8.48 -9.51 -32.92
C ILE A 71 -8.91 -9.91 -31.50
N TRP A 72 -9.16 -11.21 -31.30
CA TRP A 72 -9.53 -11.88 -30.05
C TRP A 72 -8.37 -12.09 -29.07
N LEU A 73 -7.14 -12.00 -29.56
CA LEU A 73 -5.90 -12.20 -28.79
C LEU A 73 -5.31 -10.87 -28.31
N HIS A 74 -5.87 -9.73 -28.73
CA HIS A 74 -5.39 -8.41 -28.36
C HIS A 74 -6.23 -7.83 -27.20
N PRO A 75 -5.60 -7.40 -26.09
CA PRO A 75 -6.32 -6.69 -25.03
C PRO A 75 -6.88 -5.40 -25.61
N TRP A 76 -8.20 -5.29 -25.71
CA TRP A 76 -8.81 -4.06 -26.19
C TRP A 76 -8.49 -2.92 -25.23
N THR A 77 -8.19 -1.74 -25.78
CA THR A 77 -8.14 -0.53 -24.96
C THR A 77 -9.55 -0.06 -24.62
N ALA A 78 -9.71 0.64 -23.49
CA ALA A 78 -11.01 1.17 -23.08
C ALA A 78 -11.65 2.11 -24.13
N ALA A 79 -10.82 2.74 -24.99
CA ALA A 79 -11.27 3.56 -26.09
C ALA A 79 -11.84 2.72 -27.26
N GLU A 80 -11.22 1.59 -27.59
CA GLU A 80 -11.68 0.66 -28.63
C GLU A 80 -12.96 -0.07 -28.21
N MET A 81 -13.06 -0.47 -26.94
CA MET A 81 -14.32 -0.98 -26.37
C MET A 81 -15.47 0.02 -26.55
N ARG A 82 -15.22 1.31 -26.28
CA ARG A 82 -16.24 2.36 -26.39
C ARG A 82 -16.70 2.60 -27.83
N GLN A 83 -15.80 2.42 -28.81
CA GLN A 83 -16.13 2.57 -30.23
C GLN A 83 -16.92 1.38 -30.79
N ASN A 84 -16.61 0.15 -30.35
CA ASN A 84 -17.34 -1.05 -30.77
C ASN A 84 -18.57 -1.36 -29.90
N ALA A 85 -18.88 -0.56 -28.88
CA ALA A 85 -20.02 -0.76 -28.00
C ALA A 85 -21.38 -0.72 -28.74
N SER A 86 -21.49 0.00 -29.86
CA SER A 86 -22.69 0.07 -30.69
C SER A 86 -22.94 -1.19 -31.55
N GLN A 87 -21.87 -1.95 -31.83
CA GLN A 87 -21.89 -3.19 -32.62
C GLN A 87 -21.15 -4.28 -31.86
N TRP A 88 -21.74 -4.72 -30.76
CA TRP A 88 -21.13 -5.72 -29.90
C TRP A 88 -21.01 -7.06 -30.63
N SER A 89 -19.78 -7.51 -30.81
CA SER A 89 -19.43 -8.82 -31.37
C SER A 89 -18.88 -9.68 -30.24
N LEU A 90 -18.94 -11.01 -30.38
CA LEU A 90 -18.15 -11.93 -29.56
C LEU A 90 -16.67 -11.49 -29.53
N ALA A 91 -16.22 -10.83 -30.64
CA ALA A 91 -15.15 -9.85 -30.77
C ALA A 91 -14.69 -9.22 -29.45
N GLY A 92 -15.62 -8.38 -29.02
CA GLY A 92 -15.49 -7.49 -27.90
C GLY A 92 -15.64 -8.20 -26.57
N ASP A 93 -16.37 -9.31 -26.50
CA ASP A 93 -16.43 -10.11 -25.27
C ASP A 93 -15.05 -10.69 -24.92
N ALA A 94 -14.35 -11.27 -25.90
CA ALA A 94 -13.00 -11.79 -25.70
C ALA A 94 -11.98 -10.66 -25.41
N GLY A 95 -12.09 -9.54 -26.12
CA GLY A 95 -11.25 -8.36 -25.89
C GLY A 95 -11.46 -7.72 -24.52
N LEU A 96 -12.71 -7.66 -24.03
CA LEU A 96 -13.07 -7.18 -22.70
C LEU A 96 -12.51 -8.10 -21.61
N LEU A 97 -12.63 -9.43 -21.78
CA LEU A 97 -12.10 -10.38 -20.82
C LEU A 97 -10.60 -10.17 -20.60
N LEU A 98 -9.84 -10.04 -21.69
CA LEU A 98 -8.40 -9.81 -21.64
C LEU A 98 -8.04 -8.42 -21.08
N TYR A 99 -8.89 -7.42 -21.30
CA TYR A 99 -8.76 -6.12 -20.64
C TYR A 99 -8.97 -6.21 -19.12
N LEU A 100 -10.00 -6.94 -18.67
CA LEU A 100 -10.28 -7.13 -17.24
C LEU A 100 -9.18 -7.94 -16.55
N GLU A 101 -8.66 -8.97 -17.21
CA GLU A 101 -7.50 -9.73 -16.74
C GLU A 101 -6.30 -8.81 -16.53
N ASN A 102 -5.91 -8.06 -17.56
CA ASN A 102 -4.78 -7.12 -17.47
C ASN A 102 -5.03 -5.99 -16.46
N PHE A 103 -6.26 -5.52 -16.33
CA PHE A 103 -6.63 -4.52 -15.35
C PHE A 103 -6.49 -5.07 -13.92
N SER A 104 -6.89 -6.31 -13.69
CA SER A 104 -6.75 -6.97 -12.40
C SER A 104 -5.27 -7.13 -12.02
N ASP A 105 -4.43 -7.56 -12.96
CA ASP A 105 -2.97 -7.63 -12.77
C ASP A 105 -2.38 -6.26 -12.45
N LYS A 106 -2.77 -5.22 -13.18
CA LYS A 106 -2.33 -3.84 -12.91
C LYS A 106 -2.78 -3.35 -11.54
N LEU A 107 -4.00 -3.70 -11.12
CA LEU A 107 -4.55 -3.33 -9.82
C LEU A 107 -3.74 -4.00 -8.71
N VAL A 108 -3.46 -5.30 -8.83
CA VAL A 108 -2.62 -6.05 -7.89
C VAL A 108 -1.21 -5.46 -7.84
N GLN A 109 -0.57 -5.23 -8.98
CA GLN A 109 0.77 -4.61 -9.04
C GLN A 109 0.80 -3.21 -8.39
N ARG A 110 -0.25 -2.41 -8.57
CA ARG A 110 -0.37 -1.10 -7.92
C ARG A 110 -0.57 -1.23 -6.42
N ALA A 111 -1.37 -2.20 -5.97
CA ALA A 111 -1.54 -2.48 -4.55
C ALA A 111 -0.19 -2.85 -3.91
N ASP A 112 0.56 -3.76 -4.52
CA ASP A 112 1.90 -4.15 -4.06
C ASP A 112 2.86 -2.96 -4.00
N ALA A 113 2.85 -2.09 -5.03
CA ALA A 113 3.68 -0.88 -5.04
C ALA A 113 3.33 0.06 -3.87
N ILE A 114 2.04 0.29 -3.61
CA ILE A 114 1.59 1.10 -2.46
C ILE A 114 2.03 0.48 -1.14
N GLN A 115 1.94 -0.85 -1.01
CA GLN A 115 2.41 -1.56 0.19
C GLN A 115 3.93 -1.38 0.41
N GLN A 116 4.72 -1.41 -0.66
CA GLN A 116 6.16 -1.17 -0.59
C GLN A 116 6.46 0.27 -0.16
N HIS A 117 5.79 1.26 -0.74
CA HIS A 117 5.96 2.67 -0.35
C HIS A 117 5.58 2.91 1.11
N LEU A 118 4.45 2.34 1.57
CA LEU A 118 4.04 2.41 2.96
C LEU A 118 5.10 1.80 3.88
N SER A 119 5.64 0.65 3.52
CA SER A 119 6.70 -0.02 4.28
C SER A 119 7.97 0.84 4.38
N GLN A 120 8.37 1.49 3.28
CA GLN A 120 9.50 2.43 3.26
C GLN A 120 9.25 3.64 4.17
N THR A 121 8.06 4.24 4.11
CA THR A 121 7.69 5.37 4.97
C THR A 121 7.70 4.98 6.44
N VAL A 122 7.13 3.83 6.80
CA VAL A 122 7.15 3.32 8.18
C VAL A 122 8.60 3.14 8.66
N ASN A 123 9.47 2.58 7.83
CA ASN A 123 10.88 2.43 8.16
C ASN A 123 11.60 3.78 8.32
N ALA A 124 11.30 4.77 7.47
CA ALA A 124 11.84 6.12 7.59
C ALA A 124 11.37 6.84 8.87
N VAL A 125 10.11 6.65 9.27
CA VAL A 125 9.56 7.17 10.53
C VAL A 125 10.26 6.51 11.72
N LYS A 126 10.44 5.18 11.73
CA LYS A 126 11.19 4.48 12.78
C LYS A 126 12.63 4.98 12.89
N SER A 127 13.31 5.18 11.76
CA SER A 127 14.66 5.73 11.73
C SER A 127 14.72 7.15 12.31
N THR A 128 13.78 8.02 11.92
CA THR A 128 13.66 9.37 12.45
C THR A 128 13.36 9.37 13.95
N HIS A 129 12.47 8.48 14.42
CA HIS A 129 12.19 8.33 15.84
C HIS A 129 13.45 8.01 16.64
N THR A 130 14.25 7.02 16.20
CA THR A 130 15.52 6.70 16.86
C THR A 130 16.48 7.89 16.86
N ARG A 131 16.57 8.66 15.77
CA ARG A 131 17.39 9.88 15.71
C ARG A 131 16.92 10.94 16.70
N VAL A 132 15.61 11.14 16.82
CA VAL A 132 15.02 12.07 17.80
C VAL A 132 15.31 11.60 19.22
N GLN A 133 15.19 10.30 19.51
CA GLN A 133 15.54 9.76 20.83
C GLN A 133 17.02 9.98 21.15
N ASN A 134 17.93 9.79 20.18
CA ASN A 134 19.35 10.07 20.38
C ASN A 134 19.59 11.56 20.65
N CYS A 135 18.95 12.46 19.90
CA CYS A 135 19.06 13.91 20.13
C CYS A 135 18.48 14.31 21.50
N LEU A 136 17.37 13.70 21.93
CA LEU A 136 16.82 13.92 23.26
C LEU A 136 17.78 13.44 24.35
N ASN A 137 18.41 12.27 24.17
CA ASN A 137 19.41 11.76 25.11
C ASN A 137 20.62 12.71 25.21
N GLU A 138 21.07 13.27 24.08
CA GLU A 138 22.12 14.29 24.07
C GLU A 138 21.67 15.55 24.82
N PHE A 139 20.45 16.05 24.56
CA PHE A 139 19.90 17.19 25.29
C PHE A 139 19.80 16.92 26.80
N THR A 140 19.35 15.73 27.22
CA THR A 140 19.29 15.35 28.63
C THR A 140 20.69 15.30 29.26
N SER A 141 21.68 14.78 28.53
CA SER A 141 23.07 14.77 29.02
C SER A 141 23.63 16.18 29.17
N LEU A 142 23.41 17.06 28.18
CA LEU A 142 23.83 18.45 28.26
C LEU A 142 23.11 19.19 29.39
N ALA A 143 21.79 18.99 29.53
CA ALA A 143 21.00 19.58 30.59
C ALA A 143 21.47 19.14 31.98
N ASN A 144 21.83 17.86 32.14
CA ASN A 144 22.42 17.37 33.40
C ASN A 144 23.76 18.05 33.71
N THR A 145 24.65 18.19 32.71
CA THR A 145 25.92 18.91 32.89
C THR A 145 25.69 20.37 33.29
N GLN A 146 24.76 21.05 32.62
CA GLN A 146 24.45 22.46 32.87
C GLN A 146 23.77 22.67 34.23
N PHE A 147 22.92 21.73 34.65
CA PHE A 147 22.34 21.72 36.00
C PHE A 147 23.41 21.63 37.08
N ILE A 148 24.40 20.74 36.91
CA ILE A 148 25.51 20.62 37.84
C ILE A 148 26.35 21.90 37.85
N GLU A 149 26.64 22.46 36.67
CA GLU A 149 27.39 23.71 36.55
C GLU A 149 26.70 24.86 37.31
N ASN A 150 25.41 25.12 37.03
CA ASN A 150 24.68 26.20 37.69
C ASN A 150 24.64 26.02 39.21
N ARG A 151 24.46 24.77 39.68
CA ARG A 151 24.46 24.48 41.12
C ARG A 151 25.82 24.64 41.78
N VAL A 152 26.91 24.30 41.10
CA VAL A 152 28.27 24.49 41.60
C VAL A 152 28.56 25.99 41.77
N TYR A 153 28.13 26.85 40.82
CA TYR A 153 28.27 28.29 40.99
C TYR A 153 27.50 28.84 42.20
N ASP A 154 26.28 28.36 42.45
CA ASP A 154 25.49 28.76 43.63
C ASP A 154 26.20 28.37 44.96
N GLU A 155 26.85 27.21 45.01
CA GLU A 155 27.59 26.73 46.19
C GLU A 155 28.91 27.50 46.41
N ASP A 156 29.66 27.83 45.35
CA ASP A 156 30.90 28.62 45.46
C ASP A 156 30.62 30.10 45.80
N GLU A 157 29.56 30.69 45.24
CA GLU A 157 29.17 32.07 45.56
C GLU A 157 28.72 32.19 47.03
N THR A 158 27.93 31.24 47.52
CA THR A 158 27.54 31.22 48.94
C THR A 158 28.71 30.98 49.90
N ALA A 159 29.74 30.23 49.49
CA ALA A 159 30.96 30.03 50.28
C ALA A 159 31.87 31.28 50.32
N ASN A 160 31.90 32.08 49.25
CA ASN A 160 32.69 33.32 49.18
C ASN A 160 32.01 34.52 49.87
N VAL A 161 30.69 34.44 50.12
CA VAL A 161 29.90 35.56 50.69
C VAL A 161 29.74 35.47 52.21
N THR A 162 30.21 34.42 52.90
CA THR A 162 30.32 34.40 54.37
C THR A 162 31.59 35.11 54.86
N PRO A 163 31.52 36.33 55.43
CA PRO A 163 32.69 37.05 55.93
C PRO A 163 33.05 36.59 57.36
N SER A 164 34.35 36.50 57.66
CA SER A 164 34.89 36.42 59.04
C SER A 164 34.85 37.77 59.75
#